data_AF-W1YP44-F1
#
_entry.id   AF-W1YP44-F1
#
_cell.length_a   1.000
_cell.length_b   1.000
_cell.length_c   1.000
_cell.angle_alpha   90.00
_cell.angle_beta   90.00
_cell.angle_gamma   90.00
#
_symmetry.space_group_name_H-M   'P 1'
#
loop_
_entity.id
_entity.type
_entity.pdbx_description
1 polymer ?
#
loop_
_entity_poly.entity_id
_entity_poly.type
_entity_poly.pdbx_seq_one_letter_code
_entity_poly.pdbx_strand_id
1 'polypeptide(L)' 'MEINKVYSGFRLDRIERIDEINGTAYEMKHEKSGARLIYIDSPDSNKVFNIAFRTTPHNSTGVAHIMEHSVLCG' A
#
# COMPACT_ATOMS: atom_id res chain seq x y z
N MET A 1 9.24 1.38 -14.93
CA MET A 1 8.23 2.47 -14.91
C MET A 1 8.97 3.81 -14.97
N GLU A 2 8.32 4.90 -15.41
CA GLU A 2 8.91 6.25 -15.54
C GLU A 2 8.43 7.18 -14.42
N ILE A 3 9.33 7.93 -13.80
CA ILE A 3 9.00 8.91 -12.75
C ILE A 3 8.10 10.01 -13.32
N ASN A 4 7.13 10.49 -12.52
CA ASN A 4 6.08 11.45 -12.87
C ASN A 4 5.03 10.96 -13.89
N LYS A 5 5.11 9.72 -14.37
CA LYS A 5 4.10 9.13 -15.25
C LYS A 5 2.94 8.55 -14.43
N VAL A 6 1.73 8.65 -14.98
CA VAL A 6 0.51 8.14 -14.35
C VAL A 6 0.14 6.78 -14.93
N TYR A 7 -0.12 5.82 -14.05
CA TYR A 7 -0.54 4.45 -14.37
C TYR A 7 -1.83 4.16 -13.61
N SER A 8 -2.94 3.96 -14.33
CA SER A 8 -4.26 3.66 -13.72
C SER A 8 -4.66 4.65 -12.60
N GLY A 9 -4.31 5.93 -12.77
CA GLY A 9 -4.57 6.99 -11.79
C GLY A 9 -3.51 7.15 -10.68
N PHE A 10 -2.48 6.31 -10.64
CA PHE A 10 -1.36 6.41 -9.71
C PHE A 10 -0.15 7.03 -10.39
N ARG A 11 0.32 8.17 -9.90
CA ARG A 11 1.56 8.79 -10.35
C ARG A 11 2.75 8.13 -9.65
N LEU A 12 3.79 7.79 -10.41
CA LEU A 12 5.04 7.30 -9.85
C LEU A 12 5.88 8.47 -9.32
N ASP A 13 6.14 8.50 -8.01
CA ASP A 13 6.88 9.58 -7.37
C ASP A 13 8.36 9.20 -7.14
N ARG A 14 8.66 7.92 -6.83
CA ARG A 14 10.04 7.46 -6.56
C ARG A 14 10.26 5.99 -6.93
N ILE A 15 11.49 5.65 -7.31
CA ILE A 15 11.97 4.28 -7.54
C ILE A 15 13.22 4.08 -6.68
N GLU A 16 13.29 2.96 -5.95
CA GLU A 16 14.42 2.64 -5.07
C GLU A 16 14.72 1.14 -5.13
N ARG A 17 16.01 0.78 -5.24
CA ARG A 17 16.47 -0.61 -5.11
C ARG A 17 16.67 -0.92 -3.63
N ILE A 18 16.15 -2.06 -3.17
CA ILE A 18 16.30 -2.54 -1.79
C ILE A 18 17.01 -3.89 -1.85
N ASP A 19 18.30 -3.90 -1.56
CA ASP A 19 19.16 -5.06 -1.73
C ASP A 19 18.84 -6.18 -0.72
N GLU A 20 18.43 -5.83 0.50
CA GLU A 20 18.11 -6.77 1.58
C GLU A 20 16.94 -7.71 1.25
N ILE A 21 16.04 -7.29 0.37
CA ILE A 21 14.89 -8.09 -0.09
C ILE A 21 14.98 -8.45 -1.58
N ASN A 22 16.14 -8.18 -2.22
CA ASN A 22 16.38 -8.39 -3.65
C ASN A 22 15.26 -7.79 -4.53
N GLY A 23 14.74 -6.62 -4.14
CA GLY A 23 13.53 -6.04 -4.73
C GLY A 23 13.71 -4.59 -5.15
N THR A 24 12.85 -4.12 -6.05
CA THR A 24 12.78 -2.71 -6.46
C THR A 24 11.44 -2.15 -6.02
N ALA A 25 11.46 -1.13 -5.16
CA ALA A 25 10.30 -0.42 -4.67
C ALA A 25 9.93 0.73 -5.62
N TYR A 26 8.65 0.84 -5.90
CA TYR A 26 8.02 1.91 -6.66
C TYR A 26 7.01 2.59 -5.73
N GLU A 27 7.33 3.83 -5.32
CA GLU A 27 6.42 4.64 -4.50
C GLU A 27 5.52 5.46 -5.42
N MET A 28 4.21 5.31 -5.24
CA MET A 28 3.20 5.90 -6.09
C MET A 28 2.10 6.58 -5.27
N LYS A 29 1.44 7.57 -5.88
CA LYS A 29 0.31 8.28 -5.27
C LYS A 29 -0.89 8.32 -6.22
N HIS A 30 -2.05 7.90 -5.75
CA HIS A 30 -3.30 8.03 -6.49
C HIS A 30 -3.71 9.50 -6.56
N GLU A 31 -3.89 10.03 -7.76
CA GLU A 31 -4.13 11.47 -7.96
C GLU A 31 -5.47 11.93 -7.39
N LYS A 32 -6.51 11.09 -7.50
CA LYS A 32 -7.86 11.46 -7.07
C LYS A 32 -8.07 11.34 -5.55
N SER A 33 -7.64 10.24 -4.94
CA SER A 33 -7.88 10.00 -3.50
C SER A 33 -6.71 10.38 -2.60
N GLY A 34 -5.52 10.61 -3.17
CA GLY A 34 -4.28 10.83 -2.42
C GLY A 34 -3.74 9.56 -1.74
N ALA A 35 -4.34 8.39 -1.98
CA ALA A 35 -3.84 7.11 -1.46
C ALA A 35 -2.40 6.86 -1.91
N ARG A 36 -1.59 6.31 -1.01
CA ARG A 36 -0.20 5.94 -1.28
C ARG A 36 -0.12 4.45 -1.58
N LEU A 37 0.70 4.09 -2.54
CA LEU A 37 0.98 2.72 -2.94
C LEU A 37 2.49 2.51 -2.94
N ILE A 38 2.94 1.40 -2.39
CA ILE A 38 4.30 0.89 -2.57
C ILE A 38 4.16 -0.43 -3.31
N TYR A 39 4.71 -0.49 -4.52
CA TYR A 39 4.82 -1.73 -5.27
C TYR A 39 6.26 -2.23 -5.19
N ILE A 40 6.44 -3.49 -4.78
CA ILE A 40 7.76 -4.12 -4.69
C ILE A 40 7.83 -5.17 -5.80
N ASP A 41 8.73 -4.95 -6.74
CA ASP A 41 9.06 -5.92 -7.79
C ASP A 41 10.22 -6.79 -7.31
N SER A 42 9.98 -8.10 -7.23
CA SER A 42 10.91 -9.11 -6.70
C SER A 42 10.77 -10.38 -7.51
N PRO A 43 11.82 -11.21 -7.64
CA PRO A 43 11.74 -12.48 -8.38
C PRO A 43 10.84 -13.54 -7.73
N ASP A 44 10.30 -13.30 -6.53
CA ASP A 44 9.35 -14.22 -5.88
C ASP A 44 8.03 -14.31 -6.67
N SER A 45 7.61 -15.55 -6.94
CA SER A 45 6.36 -15.83 -7.64
C SER A 45 5.13 -15.70 -6.75
N ASN A 46 5.30 -15.76 -5.42
CA ASN A 46 4.23 -15.56 -4.46
C ASN A 46 3.87 -14.07 -4.35
N LYS A 47 2.71 -13.73 -4.92
CA LYS A 47 2.22 -12.35 -4.90
C LYS A 47 1.41 -12.10 -3.63
N VAL A 48 1.71 -11.00 -2.95
CA VAL A 48 0.99 -10.54 -1.76
C VAL A 48 0.45 -9.14 -2.02
N PHE A 49 -0.73 -8.87 -1.48
CA PHE A 49 -1.34 -7.54 -1.45
C PHE A 49 -1.72 -7.19 -0.01
N ASN A 50 -1.50 -5.94 0.37
CA ASN A 50 -1.87 -5.41 1.67
C ASN A 50 -2.45 -4.00 1.52
N ILE A 51 -3.42 -3.68 2.38
CA ILE A 51 -3.94 -2.34 2.55
C ILE A 51 -3.93 -2.00 4.05
N ALA A 52 -3.50 -0.79 4.38
CA ALA A 52 -3.38 -0.32 5.75
C ALA A 52 -4.13 1.00 5.95
N PHE A 53 -4.86 1.09 7.06
CA PHE A 53 -5.57 2.29 7.49
C PHE A 53 -4.99 2.78 8.81
N ARG A 54 -4.94 4.10 9.00
CA ARG A 54 -4.58 4.69 10.30
C ARG A 54 -5.77 4.56 11.25
N THR A 55 -5.63 3.76 12.30
CA THR A 55 -6.70 3.45 13.26
C THR A 55 -6.30 3.87 14.68
N THR A 56 -6.15 5.16 14.93
CA THR A 56 -5.79 5.68 16.26
C THR A 56 -6.96 5.49 17.25
N PRO A 57 -6.81 4.70 18.34
CA PRO A 57 -7.88 4.50 19.30
C PRO A 57 -8.06 5.73 20.19
N HIS A 58 -9.31 6.12 20.43
CA HIS A 58 -9.68 7.20 21.36
C HIS A 58 -10.16 6.68 22.72
N ASN A 59 -10.43 5.38 22.84
CA ASN A 59 -10.86 4.70 24.06
C ASN A 59 -10.61 3.18 23.94
N SER A 60 -10.93 2.43 25.00
CA SER A 60 -10.67 0.98 25.11
C SER A 60 -11.81 0.08 24.61
N THR A 61 -12.72 0.59 23.77
CA THR A 61 -13.86 -0.20 23.26
C THR A 61 -13.48 -1.24 22.22
N GLY A 62 -12.26 -1.15 21.65
CA GLY A 62 -11.81 -2.10 20.61
C GLY A 62 -12.48 -1.91 19.25
N VAL A 63 -13.12 -0.76 18.99
CA VAL A 63 -13.86 -0.49 17.74
C VAL A 63 -13.06 -0.80 16.46
N ALA A 64 -11.77 -0.47 16.41
CA ALA A 64 -10.93 -0.78 15.24
C ALA A 64 -10.79 -2.29 15.00
N HIS A 65 -10.64 -3.07 16.07
CA HIS A 65 -10.55 -4.54 16.00
C HIS A 65 -11.90 -5.17 15.63
N ILE A 66 -13.00 -4.68 16.21
CA ILE A 66 -14.35 -5.12 15.83
C ILE A 66 -14.61 -4.83 14.34
N MET A 67 -14.20 -3.65 13.86
CA MET A 67 -14.33 -3.26 12.47
C MET A 67 -13.55 -4.20 11.54
N GLU A 68 -12.30 -4.54 11.88
CA GLU A 68 -11.48 -5.50 11.12
C GLU A 68 -12.22 -6.82 10.86
N HIS A 69 -12.84 -7.40 11.88
CA HIS A 69 -13.64 -8.61 11.71
C HIS A 69 -14.92 -8.35 10.90
N SER A 70 -15.63 -7.26 11.19
CA SER A 70 -16.94 -6.99 10.60
C SER A 70 -16.87 -6.72 9.10
N VAL A 71 -15.80 -6.07 8.61
CA VAL A 71 -15.63 -5.79 7.17
C VAL A 71 -15.37 -7.06 6.34
N LEU A 72 -15.04 -8.17 6.99
CA LEU A 72 -14.86 -9.48 6.34
C LEU A 72 -16.14 -10.32 6.30
N CYS A 73 -17.26 -9.79 6.84
CA CYS A 73 -18.53 -10.51 6.94
C CYS A 73 -19.52 -10.24 5.79
N GLY A 74 -19.19 -9.40 4.80
CA GLY A 74 -20.04 -9.12 3.63
C GLY A 74 -21.05 -7.99 3.87
#